data_AF-A0A1G7ELZ5-F1
#
_entry.id   AF-A0A1G7ELZ5-F1
#
_cell.length_a   1.000
_cell.length_b   1.000
_cell.length_c   1.000
_cell.angle_alpha   90.00
_cell.angle_beta   90.00
_cell.angle_gamma   90.00
#
_symmetry.space_group_name_H-M   'P 1'
#
loop_
_entity.id
_entity.type
_entity.pdbx_description
1 polymer ?
#
loop_
_entity_poly.entity_id
_entity_poly.type
_entity_poly.pdbx_seq_one_letter_code
_entity_poly.pdbx_strand_id
1 'polypeptide(L)'
;MLKRPHDSTPRGSGAAKATAQTSEVEVPENGSESAPENGPQSTPEEGAEETSQRGGLRAWIPRHRKFLSWLVVVLILSLTGTALGPGWHPQPMEAVIQPETPNTAIGTAGPTARVGTYEVETEVVTFRLRDGTENQATIKKPVGARGPLPGMVFIHGTGTDSYTAFERETNRIASTGIVTMVAQKRIANYTTTHRDYNALADDYEDALEFLREQAGIDPGEVGIYAVSEGCFVAPIIAARNYDVAYVAFISAPVLPIRQQGAFAADAYLREIGAPIQIINAIPKILGQDFGEETFRYIDFDPAAYEAKITAPVMMLYGTADKSMPTIQGPLVMAKQLEKAGNRNLTIRYYEGADHGLQLNRKTLSEAAMQDVSDWVNGLPYTANSQPRVAGGQPNQQYQAGAVQEVPTFLNGEMVLAVMAAGILLAGLAWLLQLVGLIRVGNRGPLAKCGGSGGQLNRSLAWTVITWVAYLWYVLLIARIALNYQQDRLLVQGGYLIIVLLALSAVWWFVSWLFRLAEVSKQGGMNAFGQVISAVALLSQIALLLTLGYWNAFPGIF
;
A
#
# COMPACT_ATOMS: atom_id res chain seq x y z
N MET A 1 55.04 16.16 21.51
CA MET A 1 54.65 16.31 20.09
C MET A 1 53.15 16.66 20.08
N LEU A 2 52.70 17.91 20.29
CA LEU A 2 52.56 19.00 19.28
C LEU A 2 51.97 18.45 17.97
N LYS A 3 50.73 18.74 17.50
CA LYS A 3 49.98 20.01 17.40
C LYS A 3 48.46 19.77 17.18
N ARG A 4 47.64 20.70 17.71
CA ARG A 4 46.37 21.26 17.13
C ARG A 4 46.63 22.78 16.92
N PRO A 5 45.69 23.61 16.44
CA PRO A 5 44.84 23.59 15.23
C PRO A 5 45.00 24.92 14.43
N HIS A 6 44.21 25.17 13.38
CA HIS A 6 44.03 26.53 12.86
C HIS A 6 42.58 26.82 12.43
N ASP A 7 42.01 27.83 13.09
CA ASP A 7 40.85 28.63 12.73
C ASP A 7 41.23 29.69 11.67
N SER A 8 40.26 30.10 10.84
CA SER A 8 40.15 31.52 10.45
C SER A 8 38.73 31.86 9.95
N THR A 9 38.14 32.83 10.63
CA THR A 9 37.01 33.67 10.19
C THR A 9 37.55 34.87 9.40
N PRO A 10 36.66 35.68 8.79
CA PRO A 10 36.62 37.07 9.23
C PRO A 10 35.20 37.63 9.44
N ARG A 11 35.11 38.59 10.38
CA ARG A 11 33.95 39.43 10.73
C ARG A 11 34.10 40.84 10.16
N GLY A 12 32.95 41.48 9.93
CA GLY A 12 32.67 42.91 10.17
C GLY A 12 32.28 43.68 8.91
N SER A 13 31.37 44.67 8.91
CA SER A 13 30.42 45.24 9.88
C SER A 13 29.63 46.36 9.17
N GLY A 14 28.41 46.69 9.61
CA GLY A 14 27.73 47.98 9.35
C GLY A 14 26.54 47.89 8.38
N ALA A 15 25.27 47.93 8.81
CA ALA A 15 24.48 49.02 9.41
C ALA A 15 23.78 49.95 8.39
N ALA A 16 22.43 49.83 8.38
CA ALA A 16 21.41 50.89 8.32
C ALA A 16 20.88 51.47 6.98
N LYS A 17 19.54 51.37 6.87
CA LYS A 17 18.50 52.35 6.45
C LYS A 17 18.24 52.66 4.95
N ALA A 18 16.95 52.45 4.59
CA ALA A 18 16.01 53.28 3.79
C ALA A 18 16.52 53.94 2.48
N THR A 19 15.79 53.99 1.36
CA THR A 19 14.52 54.70 1.13
C THR A 19 14.06 54.46 -0.33
N ALA A 20 12.84 54.91 -0.65
CA ALA A 20 12.00 54.67 -1.83
C ALA A 20 12.39 55.39 -3.16
N GLN A 21 11.49 55.21 -4.16
CA GLN A 21 11.21 55.98 -5.41
C GLN A 21 11.91 55.49 -6.70
N THR A 22 11.19 54.90 -7.68
CA THR A 22 10.33 55.47 -8.76
C THR A 22 11.06 56.40 -9.73
N SER A 23 11.08 56.02 -11.02
CA SER A 23 10.80 56.93 -12.15
C SER A 23 10.81 56.20 -13.50
N GLU A 24 9.77 56.46 -14.26
CA GLU A 24 9.58 56.22 -15.71
C GLU A 24 10.62 56.94 -16.57
N VAL A 25 10.84 56.46 -17.79
CA VAL A 25 11.28 57.24 -18.97
C VAL A 25 10.65 56.54 -20.20
N GLU A 26 9.59 57.03 -20.83
CA GLU A 26 9.39 58.20 -21.73
C GLU A 26 9.77 57.97 -23.21
N VAL A 27 8.81 58.32 -24.05
CA VAL A 27 8.70 58.25 -25.52
C VAL A 27 9.51 59.40 -26.17
N PRO A 28 9.80 59.34 -27.48
CA PRO A 28 9.50 60.54 -28.27
C PRO A 28 8.83 60.26 -29.62
N GLU A 29 7.94 61.18 -29.98
CA GLU A 29 7.28 61.33 -31.27
C GLU A 29 7.80 62.59 -32.00
N ASN A 30 7.72 62.52 -33.32
CA ASN A 30 7.55 63.58 -34.33
C ASN A 30 8.71 64.41 -34.91
N GLY A 31 8.66 64.47 -36.25
CA GLY A 31 9.30 65.46 -37.11
C GLY A 31 9.00 65.17 -38.60
N SER A 32 8.05 65.93 -39.17
CA SER A 32 7.75 66.11 -40.62
C SER A 32 8.96 66.71 -41.37
N GLU A 33 9.13 66.73 -42.71
CA GLU A 33 8.23 67.08 -43.82
C GLU A 33 9.00 66.96 -45.18
N SER A 34 8.25 67.03 -46.30
CA SER A 34 8.64 67.42 -47.69
C SER A 34 8.84 66.36 -48.78
N ALA A 35 8.04 66.52 -49.84
CA ALA A 35 8.07 65.87 -51.16
C ALA A 35 8.87 66.69 -52.19
N PRO A 36 9.09 66.21 -53.43
CA PRO A 36 8.20 66.65 -54.53
C PRO A 36 7.86 65.62 -55.63
N GLU A 37 6.90 66.01 -56.48
CA GLU A 37 6.20 65.31 -57.58
C GLU A 37 6.97 65.12 -58.91
N ASN A 38 6.55 64.13 -59.71
CA ASN A 38 6.30 64.10 -61.18
C ASN A 38 6.26 62.62 -61.64
N GLY A 39 5.13 61.99 -62.00
CA GLY A 39 4.36 62.12 -63.25
C GLY A 39 4.23 60.72 -63.93
N PRO A 40 3.16 60.39 -64.68
CA PRO A 40 2.55 59.04 -64.73
C PRO A 40 2.71 58.28 -66.07
N GLN A 41 2.55 56.94 -66.07
CA GLN A 41 2.19 56.15 -67.28
C GLN A 41 1.61 54.74 -66.98
N SER A 42 0.29 54.63 -67.18
CA SER A 42 -0.53 53.55 -67.81
C SER A 42 -0.25 52.03 -67.61
N THR A 43 -1.14 51.37 -66.84
CA THR A 43 -2.02 50.16 -67.09
C THR A 43 -1.69 49.06 -68.13
N PRO A 44 -2.26 47.81 -68.05
CA PRO A 44 -3.45 47.36 -67.28
C PRO A 44 -3.39 45.98 -66.57
N GLU A 45 -4.41 45.75 -65.70
CA GLU A 45 -5.24 44.54 -65.40
C GLU A 45 -4.69 43.13 -65.73
N GLU A 46 -4.90 42.03 -65.00
CA GLU A 46 -6.05 41.54 -64.22
C GLU A 46 -5.60 40.21 -63.57
N GLY A 47 -6.15 39.81 -62.41
CA GLY A 47 -5.96 38.45 -61.89
C GLY A 47 -5.92 38.35 -60.37
N ALA A 48 -7.09 38.46 -59.75
CA ALA A 48 -7.27 38.12 -58.35
C ALA A 48 -7.07 36.61 -58.13
N GLU A 49 -6.04 36.22 -57.36
CA GLU A 49 -5.99 34.92 -56.69
C GLU A 49 -5.94 35.13 -55.17
N GLU A 50 -7.13 35.31 -54.61
CA GLU A 50 -7.36 35.13 -53.18
C GLU A 50 -7.46 33.61 -52.88
N THR A 51 -6.31 32.93 -52.83
CA THR A 51 -6.25 31.50 -52.46
C THR A 51 -6.10 31.33 -50.93
N SER A 52 -7.25 31.37 -50.26
CA SER A 52 -7.67 30.40 -49.23
C SER A 52 -6.57 29.69 -48.41
N GLN A 53 -6.21 30.27 -47.27
CA GLN A 53 -5.58 29.56 -46.14
C GLN A 53 -6.57 28.64 -45.37
N ARG A 54 -7.42 27.85 -46.07
CA ARG A 54 -8.31 26.84 -45.44
C ARG A 54 -7.84 25.39 -45.62
N GLY A 55 -6.58 25.18 -46.04
CA GLY A 55 -6.03 23.87 -46.41
C GLY A 55 -5.34 23.04 -45.32
N GLY A 56 -5.12 23.57 -44.10
CA GLY A 56 -4.27 22.90 -43.10
C GLY A 56 -4.85 21.60 -42.52
N LEU A 57 -5.92 21.69 -41.72
CA LEU A 57 -6.48 20.52 -41.03
C LEU A 57 -7.30 19.61 -41.96
N ARG A 58 -8.08 20.18 -42.90
CA ARG A 58 -8.97 19.40 -43.78
C ARG A 58 -8.21 18.49 -44.74
N ALA A 59 -7.00 18.87 -45.18
CA ALA A 59 -6.16 18.02 -46.02
C ALA A 59 -5.25 17.05 -45.22
N TRP A 60 -4.94 17.39 -43.96
CA TRP A 60 -4.08 16.59 -43.10
C TRP A 60 -4.80 15.37 -42.48
N ILE A 61 -6.06 15.54 -42.06
CA ILE A 61 -6.87 14.49 -41.39
C ILE A 61 -7.00 13.22 -42.24
N PRO A 62 -7.35 13.27 -43.55
CA PRO A 62 -7.47 12.08 -44.39
C PRO A 62 -6.15 11.30 -44.54
N ARG A 63 -5.01 11.99 -44.49
CA ARG A 63 -3.66 11.39 -44.61
C ARG A 63 -3.19 10.73 -43.31
N HIS A 64 -3.72 11.16 -42.16
CA HIS A 64 -3.29 10.69 -40.83
C HIS A 64 -4.37 9.94 -40.06
N ARG A 65 -5.42 9.44 -40.75
CA ARG A 65 -6.59 8.75 -40.14
C ARG A 65 -6.19 7.66 -39.15
N LYS A 66 -5.19 6.85 -39.50
CA LYS A 66 -4.68 5.77 -38.64
C LYS A 66 -4.07 6.30 -37.34
N PHE A 67 -3.25 7.35 -37.42
CA PHE A 67 -2.64 7.98 -36.26
C PHE A 67 -3.69 8.66 -35.37
N LEU A 68 -4.67 9.34 -35.98
CA LEU A 68 -5.80 9.93 -35.26
C LEU A 68 -6.65 8.87 -34.55
N SER A 69 -6.96 7.75 -35.22
CA SER A 69 -7.67 6.62 -34.59
C SER A 69 -6.87 6.03 -33.43
N TRP A 70 -5.55 5.90 -33.57
CA TRP A 70 -4.67 5.46 -32.49
C TRP A 70 -4.75 6.40 -31.28
N LEU A 71 -4.65 7.71 -31.49
CA LEU A 71 -4.76 8.71 -30.42
C LEU A 71 -6.12 8.65 -29.71
N VAL A 72 -7.22 8.51 -30.45
CA VAL A 72 -8.57 8.37 -29.89
C VAL A 72 -8.70 7.10 -29.06
N VAL A 73 -8.22 5.96 -29.55
CA VAL A 73 -8.28 4.69 -28.81
C VAL A 73 -7.45 4.78 -27.54
N VAL A 74 -6.23 5.33 -27.61
CA VAL A 74 -5.39 5.56 -26.41
C VAL A 74 -6.13 6.47 -25.42
N LEU A 75 -6.73 7.57 -25.87
CA LEU A 75 -7.49 8.49 -25.01
C LEU A 75 -8.64 7.78 -24.30
N ILE A 76 -9.42 6.96 -25.02
CA ILE A 76 -10.53 6.17 -24.43
C ILE A 76 -10.00 5.20 -23.37
N LEU A 77 -8.91 4.47 -23.67
CA LEU A 77 -8.32 3.52 -22.74
C LEU A 77 -7.72 4.20 -21.51
N SER A 78 -7.07 5.35 -21.67
CA SER A 78 -6.58 6.19 -20.58
C SER A 78 -7.72 6.69 -19.69
N LEU A 79 -8.83 7.17 -20.27
CA LEU A 79 -10.00 7.62 -19.51
C LEU A 79 -10.72 6.47 -18.78
N THR A 80 -10.66 5.25 -19.33
CA THR A 80 -11.31 4.06 -18.74
C THR A 80 -10.81 3.83 -17.31
N GLY A 81 -9.50 3.88 -17.07
CA GLY A 81 -8.92 3.64 -15.75
C GLY A 81 -9.22 4.72 -14.72
N THR A 82 -9.34 5.98 -15.15
CA THR A 82 -9.68 7.13 -14.29
C THR A 82 -11.18 7.20 -14.00
N ALA A 83 -12.03 6.97 -15.01
CA ALA A 83 -13.48 7.12 -14.87
C ALA A 83 -14.16 5.91 -14.23
N LEU A 84 -13.62 4.69 -14.43
CA LEU A 84 -14.21 3.45 -13.91
C LEU A 84 -13.54 2.95 -12.62
N GLY A 85 -12.46 3.60 -12.17
CA GLY A 85 -11.80 3.25 -10.92
C GLY A 85 -12.52 3.84 -9.69
N PRO A 86 -12.52 3.14 -8.54
CA PRO A 86 -12.97 3.72 -7.28
C PRO A 86 -12.05 4.90 -6.90
N GLY A 87 -12.65 6.02 -6.51
CA GLY A 87 -11.90 7.17 -6.02
C GLY A 87 -11.37 6.89 -4.62
N TRP A 88 -10.06 6.99 -4.43
CA TRP A 88 -9.45 6.98 -3.10
C TRP A 88 -8.31 7.99 -3.08
N HIS A 89 -8.56 9.08 -2.36
CA HIS A 89 -7.64 10.20 -2.22
C HIS A 89 -7.39 10.42 -0.73
N PRO A 90 -6.41 9.71 -0.14
CA PRO A 90 -6.11 9.85 1.27
C PRO A 90 -5.73 11.30 1.55
N GLN A 91 -6.35 11.88 2.58
CA GLN A 91 -6.10 13.27 2.96
C GLN A 91 -4.74 13.38 3.66
N PRO A 92 -4.03 14.50 3.55
CA PRO A 92 -2.84 14.75 4.34
C PRO A 92 -3.11 14.60 5.85
N MET A 93 -2.12 14.11 6.59
CA MET A 93 -2.21 14.03 8.05
C MET A 93 -1.90 15.41 8.65
N GLU A 94 -2.92 16.08 9.16
CA GLU A 94 -2.79 17.43 9.74
C GLU A 94 -2.42 17.41 11.23
N ALA A 95 -2.86 16.38 11.95
CA ALA A 95 -2.53 16.24 13.37
C ALA A 95 -1.08 15.79 13.54
N VAL A 96 -0.44 16.29 14.59
CA VAL A 96 0.95 15.95 14.95
C VAL A 96 0.95 15.43 16.38
N ILE A 97 1.64 14.31 16.61
CA ILE A 97 2.04 13.88 17.94
C ILE A 97 3.49 14.32 18.11
N GLN A 98 3.74 15.19 19.09
CA GLN A 98 5.09 15.58 19.49
C GLN A 98 5.43 14.87 20.79
N PRO A 99 6.41 13.95 20.80
CA PRO A 99 6.91 13.35 22.03
C PRO A 99 7.36 14.42 23.02
N GLU A 100 7.01 14.26 24.30
CA GLU A 100 7.37 15.20 25.36
C GLU A 100 8.88 15.19 25.66
N THR A 101 9.52 14.06 25.38
CA THR A 101 10.96 13.85 25.51
C THR A 101 11.42 12.76 24.53
N PRO A 102 12.67 12.84 24.01
CA PRO A 102 13.24 11.76 23.19
C PRO A 102 13.59 10.50 24.00
N ASN A 103 13.64 10.58 25.33
CA ASN A 103 13.94 9.42 26.18
C ASN A 103 12.69 8.57 26.41
N THR A 104 12.70 7.32 25.94
CA THR A 104 11.55 6.41 26.07
C THR A 104 11.35 5.83 27.47
N ALA A 105 12.34 5.98 28.37
CA ALA A 105 12.33 5.38 29.70
C ALA A 105 11.02 5.63 30.48
N ILE A 106 10.56 4.61 31.19
CA ILE A 106 9.39 4.69 32.07
C ILE A 106 9.82 5.12 33.47
N GLY A 107 9.20 6.20 33.98
CA GLY A 107 9.32 6.59 35.38
C GLY A 107 8.47 5.70 36.27
N THR A 108 9.11 4.99 37.21
CA THR A 108 8.49 4.10 38.19
C THR A 108 8.56 4.70 39.60
N ALA A 109 7.69 4.25 40.51
CA ALA A 109 7.71 4.70 41.91
C ALA A 109 8.89 4.14 42.72
N GLY A 110 9.49 3.04 42.25
CA GLY A 110 10.65 2.41 42.84
C GLY A 110 11.47 1.64 41.80
N PRO A 111 12.66 1.12 42.15
CA PRO A 111 13.52 0.42 41.22
C PRO A 111 12.85 -0.83 40.65
N THR A 112 12.94 -0.99 39.33
CA THR A 112 12.55 -2.21 38.59
C THR A 112 13.79 -2.96 38.12
N ALA A 113 13.68 -4.27 37.94
CA ALA A 113 14.79 -5.08 37.44
C ALA A 113 15.13 -4.72 35.99
N ARG A 114 16.42 -4.64 35.68
CA ARG A 114 16.90 -4.39 34.31
C ARG A 114 16.87 -5.66 33.49
N VAL A 115 16.76 -5.53 32.17
CA VAL A 115 16.90 -6.65 31.24
C VAL A 115 18.24 -7.36 31.50
N GLY A 116 18.17 -8.69 31.67
CA GLY A 116 19.29 -9.55 32.05
C GLY A 116 19.53 -9.70 33.56
N THR A 117 18.66 -9.19 34.43
CA THR A 117 18.82 -9.33 35.90
C THR A 117 18.66 -10.77 36.36
N TYR A 118 17.64 -11.48 35.85
CA TYR A 118 17.37 -12.87 36.18
C TYR A 118 17.74 -13.79 35.00
N GLU A 119 18.31 -14.95 35.33
CA GLU A 119 18.35 -16.09 34.39
C GLU A 119 16.92 -16.54 34.08
N VAL A 120 16.70 -17.08 32.88
CA VAL A 120 15.36 -17.43 32.40
C VAL A 120 15.25 -18.93 32.17
N GLU A 121 14.32 -19.56 32.87
CA GLU A 121 13.93 -20.95 32.64
C GLU A 121 12.80 -21.01 31.61
N THR A 122 12.87 -21.95 30.68
CA THR A 122 11.86 -22.16 29.63
C THR A 122 11.18 -23.51 29.83
N GLU A 123 9.86 -23.50 29.89
CA GLU A 123 9.01 -24.69 30.06
C GLU A 123 8.01 -24.76 28.90
N VAL A 124 7.82 -25.95 28.32
CA VAL A 124 6.73 -26.19 27.36
C VAL A 124 5.62 -26.92 28.10
N VAL A 125 4.42 -26.37 28.04
CA VAL A 125 3.23 -26.87 28.74
C VAL A 125 2.13 -27.17 27.73
N THR A 126 1.28 -28.12 28.10
CA THR A 126 0.03 -28.41 27.40
C THR A 126 -1.13 -28.00 28.30
N PHE A 127 -2.10 -27.29 27.73
CA PHE A 127 -3.31 -26.86 28.41
C PHE A 127 -4.54 -27.14 27.53
N ARG A 128 -5.72 -27.01 28.11
CA ARG A 128 -6.98 -27.32 27.42
C ARG A 128 -7.76 -26.05 27.18
N LEU A 129 -8.19 -25.86 25.94
CA LEU A 129 -9.08 -24.77 25.54
C LEU A 129 -10.53 -25.10 25.94
N ARG A 130 -11.40 -24.09 25.97
CA ARG A 130 -12.81 -24.19 26.39
C ARG A 130 -13.64 -25.17 25.55
N ASP A 131 -13.23 -25.43 24.31
CA ASP A 131 -13.84 -26.42 23.41
C ASP A 131 -13.31 -27.86 23.62
N GLY A 132 -12.39 -28.05 24.56
CA GLY A 132 -11.80 -29.34 24.90
C GLY A 132 -10.56 -29.72 24.06
N THR A 133 -10.12 -28.88 23.13
CA THR A 133 -8.89 -29.08 22.34
C THR A 133 -7.65 -28.90 23.22
N GLU A 134 -6.64 -29.76 23.05
CA GLU A 134 -5.33 -29.55 23.67
C GLU A 134 -4.52 -28.53 22.88
N ASN A 135 -3.89 -27.60 23.59
CA ASN A 135 -3.02 -26.59 23.01
C ASN A 135 -1.67 -26.54 23.74
N GLN A 136 -0.63 -26.10 23.04
CA GLN A 136 0.73 -25.99 23.59
C GLN A 136 1.11 -24.53 23.82
N ALA A 137 1.91 -24.29 24.85
CA ALA A 137 2.50 -22.99 25.10
C ALA A 137 3.93 -23.12 25.61
N THR A 138 4.76 -22.11 25.34
CA THR A 138 6.02 -21.91 26.04
C THR A 138 5.83 -20.87 27.13
N ILE A 139 6.20 -21.21 28.36
CA ILE A 139 6.28 -20.30 29.50
C ILE A 139 7.75 -20.05 29.81
N LYS A 140 8.12 -18.79 30.03
CA LYS A 140 9.44 -18.40 30.52
C LYS A 140 9.34 -17.75 31.89
N LYS A 141 10.12 -18.27 32.85
CA LYS A 141 10.09 -17.88 34.26
C LYS A 141 11.45 -17.29 34.68
N PRO A 142 11.48 -16.15 35.40
CA PRO A 142 12.71 -15.61 35.98
C PRO A 142 13.17 -16.43 37.19
N VAL A 143 14.35 -17.03 37.10
CA VAL A 143 14.92 -17.86 38.16
C VAL A 143 15.34 -16.99 39.34
N GLY A 144 14.83 -17.30 40.53
CA GLY A 144 15.20 -16.63 41.78
C GLY A 144 14.52 -15.28 42.04
N ALA A 145 13.61 -14.84 41.15
CA ALA A 145 12.68 -13.76 41.47
C ALA A 145 11.75 -14.19 42.62
N ARG A 146 11.40 -13.25 43.50
CA ARG A 146 10.65 -13.52 44.74
C ARG A 146 9.29 -12.86 44.71
N GLY A 147 8.32 -13.47 45.39
CA GLY A 147 6.94 -13.00 45.46
C GLY A 147 6.09 -13.54 44.31
N PRO A 148 4.77 -13.33 44.36
CA PRO A 148 3.92 -13.56 43.20
C PRO A 148 4.33 -12.57 42.10
N LEU A 149 4.53 -13.08 40.88
CA LEU A 149 5.09 -12.32 39.76
C LEU A 149 3.99 -11.90 38.77
N PRO A 150 4.13 -10.75 38.10
CA PRO A 150 3.25 -10.39 36.99
C PRO A 150 3.39 -11.39 35.82
N GLY A 151 2.29 -11.61 35.11
CA GLY A 151 2.22 -12.52 33.96
C GLY A 151 1.91 -11.78 32.65
N MET A 152 2.43 -12.25 31.52
CA MET A 152 2.22 -11.63 30.21
C MET A 152 1.98 -12.68 29.12
N VAL A 153 0.79 -12.70 28.52
CA VAL A 153 0.48 -13.55 27.37
C VAL A 153 0.74 -12.80 26.06
N PHE A 154 1.50 -13.45 25.17
CA PHE A 154 1.83 -12.92 23.85
C PHE A 154 0.81 -13.37 22.80
N ILE A 155 0.27 -12.40 22.07
CA ILE A 155 -0.65 -12.63 20.95
C ILE A 155 0.04 -12.35 19.63
N HIS A 156 0.00 -13.36 18.77
CA HIS A 156 0.69 -13.38 17.48
C HIS A 156 0.13 -12.38 16.46
N GLY A 157 1.02 -11.90 15.59
CA GLY A 157 0.65 -11.18 14.38
C GLY A 157 0.28 -12.12 13.23
N THR A 158 0.14 -11.54 12.03
CA THR A 158 -0.06 -12.31 10.79
C THR A 158 1.24 -13.01 10.39
N GLY A 159 1.15 -14.28 9.99
CA GLY A 159 2.29 -15.07 9.51
C GLY A 159 3.13 -15.73 10.60
N THR A 160 2.74 -15.60 11.86
CA THR A 160 3.36 -16.27 13.01
C THR A 160 2.30 -17.04 13.80
N ASP A 161 2.61 -18.26 14.22
CA ASP A 161 1.68 -19.11 14.98
C ASP A 161 2.33 -19.95 16.09
N SER A 162 3.63 -20.26 15.96
CA SER A 162 4.34 -21.17 16.85
C SER A 162 4.37 -20.72 18.30
N TYR A 163 4.13 -21.64 19.24
CA TYR A 163 4.38 -21.41 20.66
C TYR A 163 5.86 -21.09 21.01
N THR A 164 6.79 -21.31 20.07
CA THR A 164 8.20 -20.90 20.18
C THR A 164 8.53 -19.54 19.56
N ALA A 165 7.52 -18.81 19.05
CA ALA A 165 7.69 -17.45 18.57
C ALA A 165 8.09 -16.50 19.71
N PHE A 166 8.51 -15.28 19.35
CA PHE A 166 8.89 -14.22 20.31
C PHE A 166 10.02 -14.61 21.29
N GLU A 167 10.89 -15.57 20.93
CA GLU A 167 11.95 -16.07 21.81
C GLU A 167 12.84 -14.95 22.38
N ARG A 168 13.13 -13.92 21.57
CA ARG A 168 13.99 -12.79 22.00
C ARG A 168 13.25 -11.88 22.96
N GLU A 169 12.03 -11.49 22.60
CA GLU A 169 11.16 -10.58 23.34
C GLU A 169 10.81 -11.16 24.70
N THR A 170 10.30 -12.40 24.71
CA THR A 170 9.92 -13.13 25.92
C THR A 170 11.11 -13.36 26.83
N ASN A 171 12.30 -13.70 26.31
CA ASN A 171 13.49 -13.87 27.13
C ASN A 171 13.96 -12.54 27.76
N ARG A 172 13.92 -11.43 27.02
CA ARG A 172 14.26 -10.12 27.58
C ARG A 172 13.29 -9.67 28.66
N ILE A 173 11.99 -9.77 28.39
CA ILE A 173 10.96 -9.39 29.36
C ILE A 173 10.96 -10.34 30.57
N ALA A 174 11.15 -11.64 30.36
CA ALA A 174 11.21 -12.58 31.48
C ALA A 174 12.37 -12.29 32.42
N SER A 175 13.54 -11.91 31.88
CA SER A 175 14.72 -11.56 32.67
C SER A 175 14.56 -10.33 33.59
N THR A 176 13.42 -9.61 33.52
CA THR A 176 13.08 -8.48 34.41
C THR A 176 12.09 -8.85 35.52
N GLY A 177 11.81 -10.14 35.73
CA GLY A 177 10.89 -10.56 36.80
C GLY A 177 9.43 -10.76 36.37
N ILE A 178 9.14 -10.80 35.07
CA ILE A 178 7.79 -11.03 34.53
C ILE A 178 7.70 -12.47 33.99
N VAL A 179 6.63 -13.20 34.24
CA VAL A 179 6.43 -14.52 33.61
C VAL A 179 5.78 -14.32 32.25
N THR A 180 6.41 -14.79 31.17
CA THR A 180 5.87 -14.62 29.81
C THR A 180 5.36 -15.95 29.27
N MET A 181 4.25 -15.93 28.53
CA MET A 181 3.69 -17.12 27.88
C MET A 181 3.36 -16.85 26.41
N VAL A 182 3.72 -17.79 25.55
CA VAL A 182 3.37 -17.80 24.13
C VAL A 182 2.58 -19.08 23.84
N ALA A 183 1.28 -18.96 23.59
CA ALA A 183 0.43 -20.08 23.20
C ALA A 183 0.41 -20.25 21.68
N GLN A 184 0.40 -21.50 21.21
CA GLN A 184 0.27 -21.82 19.79
C GLN A 184 -1.04 -21.23 19.24
N LYS A 185 -0.93 -20.40 18.20
CA LYS A 185 -2.09 -19.86 17.48
C LYS A 185 -2.76 -20.99 16.70
N ARG A 186 -4.07 -21.14 16.86
CA ARG A 186 -4.85 -22.09 16.07
C ARG A 186 -4.96 -21.60 14.63
N ILE A 187 -4.52 -22.42 13.67
CA ILE A 187 -4.53 -22.06 12.24
C ILE A 187 -5.49 -22.88 11.37
N ALA A 188 -6.26 -23.82 11.95
CA ALA A 188 -7.16 -24.68 11.19
C ALA A 188 -8.22 -23.89 10.39
N ASN A 189 -8.80 -22.84 11.00
CA ASN A 189 -9.77 -21.93 10.37
C ASN A 189 -9.17 -20.54 10.11
N TYR A 190 -7.86 -20.46 9.97
CA TYR A 190 -7.13 -19.22 9.72
C TYR A 190 -6.45 -19.33 8.35
N THR A 191 -7.05 -18.72 7.33
CA THR A 191 -6.56 -18.77 5.95
C THR A 191 -6.38 -17.36 5.38
N THR A 192 -5.82 -17.27 4.18
CA THR A 192 -5.71 -16.00 3.45
C THR A 192 -7.08 -15.32 3.28
N THR A 193 -8.14 -16.11 3.11
CA THR A 193 -9.49 -15.61 2.79
C THR A 193 -10.43 -15.60 3.99
N HIS A 194 -10.11 -16.25 5.10
CA HIS A 194 -11.01 -16.35 6.24
C HIS A 194 -10.22 -16.28 7.55
N ARG A 195 -10.67 -15.42 8.48
CA ARG A 195 -10.12 -15.30 9.83
C ARG A 195 -11.26 -15.00 10.80
N ASP A 196 -11.32 -15.73 11.90
CA ASP A 196 -12.27 -15.49 12.99
C ASP A 196 -11.54 -14.94 14.21
N TYR A 197 -11.62 -13.62 14.40
CA TYR A 197 -10.99 -12.97 15.54
C TYR A 197 -11.67 -13.25 16.87
N ASN A 198 -12.95 -13.64 16.89
CA ASN A 198 -13.61 -14.03 18.14
C ASN A 198 -13.13 -15.40 18.60
N ALA A 199 -13.05 -16.37 17.70
CA ALA A 199 -12.52 -17.69 18.02
C ALA A 199 -11.05 -17.61 18.45
N LEU A 200 -10.24 -16.76 17.80
CA LEU A 200 -8.87 -16.51 18.26
C LEU A 200 -8.84 -15.84 19.65
N ALA A 201 -9.75 -14.92 19.94
CA ALA A 201 -9.84 -14.28 21.24
C ALA A 201 -10.20 -15.29 22.34
N ASP A 202 -11.13 -16.22 22.07
CA ASP A 202 -11.47 -17.30 22.99
C ASP A 202 -10.23 -18.15 23.33
N ASP A 203 -9.44 -18.53 22.32
CA ASP A 203 -8.22 -19.34 22.51
C ASP A 203 -7.15 -18.61 23.36
N TYR A 204 -6.93 -17.32 23.10
CA TYR A 204 -5.97 -16.52 23.85
C TYR A 204 -6.46 -16.12 25.24
N GLU A 205 -7.77 -15.98 25.44
CA GLU A 205 -8.37 -15.80 26.75
C GLU A 205 -8.20 -17.06 27.60
N ASP A 206 -8.38 -18.25 27.02
CA ASP A 206 -8.08 -19.51 27.73
C ASP A 206 -6.60 -19.63 28.10
N ALA A 207 -5.69 -19.15 27.25
CA ALA A 207 -4.26 -19.08 27.56
C ALA A 207 -3.94 -18.08 28.68
N LEU A 208 -4.64 -16.94 28.72
CA LEU A 208 -4.54 -15.96 29.79
C LEU A 208 -4.97 -16.57 31.12
N GLU A 209 -6.14 -17.21 31.17
CA GLU A 209 -6.64 -17.84 32.39
C GLU A 209 -5.75 -19.01 32.84
N PHE A 210 -5.25 -19.82 31.90
CA PHE A 210 -4.26 -20.86 32.23
C PHE A 210 -2.97 -20.29 32.84
N LEU A 211 -2.48 -19.14 32.36
CA LEU A 211 -1.31 -18.48 32.95
C LEU A 211 -1.60 -18.00 34.37
N ARG A 212 -2.78 -17.41 34.60
CA ARG A 212 -3.18 -16.89 35.93
C ARG A 212 -3.21 -17.96 37.01
N GLU A 213 -3.50 -19.20 36.64
CA GLU A 213 -3.54 -20.34 37.56
C GLU A 213 -2.15 -20.92 37.88
N GLN A 214 -1.08 -20.47 37.22
CA GLN A 214 0.27 -21.00 37.46
C GLN A 214 0.81 -20.56 38.82
N ALA A 215 1.45 -21.51 39.51
CA ALA A 215 2.06 -21.25 40.81
C ALA A 215 3.14 -20.16 40.73
N GLY A 216 3.08 -19.19 41.65
CA GLY A 216 4.03 -18.08 41.72
C GLY A 216 3.70 -16.87 40.84
N ILE A 217 2.56 -16.88 40.14
CA ILE A 217 2.04 -15.72 39.42
C ILE A 217 0.99 -15.01 40.28
N ASP A 218 0.95 -13.67 40.25
CA ASP A 218 -0.15 -12.90 40.82
C ASP A 218 -1.33 -12.90 39.81
N PRO A 219 -2.48 -13.51 40.12
CA PRO A 219 -3.61 -13.51 39.20
C PRO A 219 -4.13 -12.11 38.88
N GLY A 220 -3.90 -11.10 39.75
CA GLY A 220 -4.30 -9.71 39.54
C GLY A 220 -3.35 -8.90 38.66
N GLU A 221 -2.19 -9.46 38.27
CA GLU A 221 -1.16 -8.77 37.49
C GLU A 221 -0.84 -9.50 36.17
N VAL A 222 -1.84 -10.19 35.59
CA VAL A 222 -1.70 -10.85 34.29
C VAL A 222 -2.31 -10.02 33.18
N GLY A 223 -1.51 -9.71 32.16
CA GLY A 223 -1.91 -8.89 31.02
C GLY A 223 -1.48 -9.46 29.67
N ILE A 224 -1.64 -8.63 28.63
CA ILE A 224 -1.49 -9.03 27.24
C ILE A 224 -0.39 -8.21 26.55
N TYR A 225 0.43 -8.88 25.74
CA TYR A 225 1.35 -8.27 24.77
C TYR A 225 0.92 -8.68 23.36
N ALA A 226 0.33 -7.77 22.61
CA ALA A 226 -0.26 -8.06 21.30
C ALA A 226 0.50 -7.37 20.17
N VAL A 227 0.83 -8.12 19.12
CA VAL A 227 1.64 -7.63 18.00
C VAL A 227 0.83 -7.58 16.72
N SER A 228 0.83 -6.42 16.05
CA SER A 228 0.23 -6.23 14.72
C SER A 228 -1.22 -6.75 14.68
N GLU A 229 -1.54 -7.79 13.90
CA GLU A 229 -2.87 -8.42 13.89
C GLU A 229 -3.38 -8.85 15.27
N GLY A 230 -2.51 -9.26 16.19
CA GLY A 230 -2.90 -9.61 17.56
C GLY A 230 -3.61 -8.46 18.28
N CYS A 231 -3.40 -7.22 17.82
CA CYS A 231 -4.08 -6.04 18.33
C CYS A 231 -5.56 -5.94 17.90
N PHE A 232 -6.05 -6.78 16.98
CA PHE A 232 -7.49 -6.98 16.76
C PHE A 232 -8.10 -7.98 17.75
N VAL A 233 -7.29 -8.92 18.26
CA VAL A 233 -7.72 -9.98 19.18
C VAL A 233 -7.73 -9.49 20.62
N ALA A 234 -6.67 -8.80 21.06
CA ALA A 234 -6.55 -8.32 22.45
C ALA A 234 -7.71 -7.40 22.91
N PRO A 235 -8.24 -6.46 22.09
CA PRO A 235 -9.41 -5.68 22.47
C PRO A 235 -10.64 -6.53 22.75
N ILE A 236 -10.83 -7.65 22.02
CA ILE A 236 -11.98 -8.54 22.23
C ILE A 236 -11.93 -9.14 23.63
N ILE A 237 -10.74 -9.62 24.03
CA ILE A 237 -10.49 -10.19 25.38
C ILE A 237 -10.68 -9.11 26.44
N ALA A 238 -9.97 -7.97 26.33
CA ALA A 238 -10.01 -6.89 27.31
C ALA A 238 -11.38 -6.19 27.43
N ALA A 239 -12.24 -6.31 26.41
CA ALA A 239 -13.62 -5.80 26.45
C ALA A 239 -14.61 -6.74 27.16
N ARG A 240 -14.26 -8.01 27.34
CA ARG A 240 -15.10 -9.05 27.94
C ARG A 240 -14.61 -9.51 29.31
N ASN A 241 -13.30 -9.42 29.54
CA ASN A 241 -12.61 -9.82 30.75
C ASN A 241 -12.01 -8.59 31.45
N TYR A 242 -12.71 -8.10 32.48
CA TYR A 242 -12.29 -6.94 33.28
C TYR A 242 -11.11 -7.23 34.21
N ASP A 243 -10.72 -8.50 34.32
CA ASP A 243 -9.63 -8.94 35.17
C ASP A 243 -8.27 -8.95 34.43
N VAL A 244 -8.24 -8.54 33.16
CA VAL A 244 -7.00 -8.26 32.41
C VAL A 244 -6.31 -7.05 33.04
N ALA A 245 -5.10 -7.26 33.58
CA ALA A 245 -4.40 -6.22 34.34
C ALA A 245 -3.89 -5.06 33.46
N TYR A 246 -3.52 -5.34 32.21
CA TYR A 246 -2.99 -4.36 31.25
C TYR A 246 -2.97 -4.91 29.82
N VAL A 247 -2.87 -4.01 28.83
CA VAL A 247 -2.69 -4.36 27.41
C VAL A 247 -1.55 -3.55 26.80
N ALA A 248 -0.51 -4.23 26.31
CA ALA A 248 0.55 -3.65 25.49
C ALA A 248 0.29 -3.95 24.01
N PHE A 249 0.18 -2.90 23.21
CA PHE A 249 -0.06 -2.91 21.78
C PHE A 249 1.21 -2.55 21.01
N ILE A 250 1.66 -3.46 20.15
CA ILE A 250 2.93 -3.32 19.43
C ILE A 250 2.63 -3.24 17.94
N SER A 251 2.99 -2.09 17.35
CA SER A 251 2.73 -1.79 15.95
C SER A 251 1.27 -2.03 15.60
N ALA A 252 0.37 -1.47 16.41
CA ALA A 252 -1.05 -1.77 16.37
C ALA A 252 -1.77 -1.12 15.18
N PRO A 253 -2.49 -1.91 14.37
CA PRO A 253 -3.57 -1.41 13.53
C PRO A 253 -4.80 -1.18 14.40
N VAL A 254 -5.33 0.05 14.40
CA VAL A 254 -6.54 0.43 15.17
C VAL A 254 -7.71 0.78 14.26
N LEU A 255 -7.59 0.42 12.98
CA LEU A 255 -8.54 0.67 11.91
C LEU A 255 -8.82 -0.65 11.19
N PRO A 256 -9.96 -0.79 10.49
CA PRO A 256 -10.24 -1.94 9.66
C PRO A 256 -9.07 -2.27 8.72
N ILE A 257 -8.78 -3.55 8.54
CA ILE A 257 -7.62 -4.02 7.76
C ILE A 257 -7.69 -3.52 6.31
N ARG A 258 -8.87 -3.36 5.72
CA ARG A 258 -9.03 -2.77 4.38
C ARG A 258 -8.45 -1.36 4.31
N GLN A 259 -8.79 -0.53 5.29
CA GLN A 259 -8.32 0.85 5.42
C GLN A 259 -6.81 0.89 5.76
N GLN A 260 -6.38 0.03 6.68
CA GLN A 260 -4.98 -0.09 7.08
C GLN A 260 -4.08 -0.58 5.95
N GLY A 261 -4.55 -1.58 5.20
CA GLY A 261 -3.84 -2.16 4.05
C GLY A 261 -3.69 -1.15 2.92
N ALA A 262 -4.71 -0.33 2.68
CA ALA A 262 -4.63 0.73 1.68
C ALA A 262 -3.63 1.81 2.09
N PHE A 263 -3.67 2.25 3.35
CA PHE A 263 -2.67 3.15 3.91
C PHE A 263 -1.24 2.59 3.78
N ALA A 264 -1.02 1.34 4.19
CA ALA A 264 0.30 0.72 4.14
C ALA A 264 0.82 0.60 2.70
N ALA A 265 -0.04 0.16 1.77
CA ALA A 265 0.31 0.07 0.36
C ALA A 265 0.67 1.44 -0.23
N ASP A 266 -0.10 2.49 0.08
CA ASP A 266 0.17 3.86 -0.37
C ASP A 266 1.48 4.38 0.18
N ALA A 267 1.72 4.22 1.49
CA ALA A 267 2.97 4.63 2.13
C ALA A 267 4.19 3.96 1.48
N TYR A 268 4.14 2.65 1.24
CA TYR A 268 5.24 1.93 0.59
C TYR A 268 5.46 2.34 -0.86
N LEU A 269 4.38 2.48 -1.65
CA LEU A 269 4.50 2.86 -3.05
C LEU A 269 5.04 4.29 -3.20
N ARG A 270 4.62 5.22 -2.34
CA ARG A 270 5.16 6.59 -2.34
C ARG A 270 6.63 6.64 -1.93
N GLU A 271 7.02 5.84 -0.93
CA GLU A 271 8.40 5.76 -0.45
C GLU A 271 9.38 5.36 -1.57
N ILE A 272 8.99 4.39 -2.41
CA ILE A 272 9.83 3.95 -3.54
C ILE A 272 9.70 4.84 -4.79
N GLY A 273 8.86 5.88 -4.73
CA GLY A 273 8.60 6.80 -5.84
C GLY A 273 7.79 6.18 -6.97
N ALA A 274 6.86 5.27 -6.66
CA ALA A 274 5.98 4.65 -7.63
C ALA A 274 5.11 5.70 -8.33
N PRO A 275 4.82 5.52 -9.64
CA PRO A 275 3.90 6.40 -10.37
C PRO A 275 2.52 6.42 -9.73
N ILE A 276 1.85 7.57 -9.77
CA ILE A 276 0.49 7.73 -9.23
C ILE A 276 -0.51 6.74 -9.83
N GLN A 277 -0.27 6.31 -11.08
CA GLN A 277 -1.09 5.33 -11.78
C GLN A 277 -1.07 3.95 -11.11
N ILE A 278 0.06 3.57 -10.51
CA ILE A 278 0.23 2.34 -9.73
C ILE A 278 -0.37 2.50 -8.34
N ILE A 279 -0.22 3.66 -7.71
CA ILE A 279 -0.89 3.97 -6.43
C ILE A 279 -2.42 3.89 -6.59
N ASN A 280 -2.96 4.40 -7.71
CA ASN A 280 -4.39 4.34 -8.03
C ASN A 280 -4.90 2.91 -8.31
N ALA A 281 -4.03 1.89 -8.31
CA ALA A 281 -4.44 0.49 -8.32
C ALA A 281 -4.82 -0.03 -6.93
N ILE A 282 -4.37 0.60 -5.84
CA ILE A 282 -4.70 0.23 -4.46
C ILE A 282 -6.22 0.09 -4.26
N PRO A 283 -7.04 1.12 -4.52
CA PRO A 283 -8.47 1.01 -4.27
C PRO A 283 -9.15 0.05 -5.26
N LYS A 284 -8.57 -0.22 -6.43
CA LYS A 284 -9.07 -1.24 -7.36
C LYS A 284 -8.85 -2.66 -6.85
N ILE A 285 -7.87 -2.88 -5.97
CA ILE A 285 -7.59 -4.19 -5.36
C ILE A 285 -8.32 -4.30 -4.03
N LEU A 286 -8.19 -3.29 -3.17
CA LEU A 286 -8.72 -3.28 -1.82
C LEU A 286 -10.15 -2.75 -1.72
N GLY A 287 -10.73 -2.18 -2.76
CA GLY A 287 -12.15 -1.82 -2.81
C GLY A 287 -13.04 -2.97 -3.29
N GLN A 288 -12.48 -4.16 -3.46
CA GLN A 288 -13.21 -5.31 -3.96
C GLN A 288 -14.04 -5.99 -2.87
N ASP A 289 -15.28 -6.31 -3.22
CA ASP A 289 -16.16 -7.17 -2.44
C ASP A 289 -16.20 -8.57 -3.09
N PHE A 290 -15.92 -9.59 -2.29
CA PHE A 290 -15.90 -11.00 -2.68
C PHE A 290 -17.04 -11.80 -2.02
N GLY A 291 -18.08 -11.10 -1.52
CA GLY A 291 -19.25 -11.67 -0.88
C GLY A 291 -19.10 -11.86 0.63
N GLU A 292 -20.15 -12.38 1.27
CA GLU A 292 -20.29 -12.40 2.73
C GLU A 292 -19.28 -13.31 3.46
N GLU A 293 -18.70 -14.28 2.75
CA GLU A 293 -17.83 -15.32 3.34
C GLU A 293 -16.33 -15.07 3.12
N THR A 294 -15.97 -14.46 1.99
CA THR A 294 -14.58 -14.38 1.53
C THR A 294 -13.99 -13.01 1.86
N PHE A 295 -12.84 -13.02 2.53
CA PHE A 295 -12.11 -11.84 2.99
C PHE A 295 -12.85 -10.97 4.00
N ARG A 296 -14.02 -11.38 4.52
CA ARG A 296 -14.84 -10.56 5.43
C ARG A 296 -14.08 -10.00 6.64
N TYR A 297 -13.07 -10.72 7.13
CA TYR A 297 -12.21 -10.29 8.23
C TYR A 297 -11.47 -8.96 7.94
N ILE A 298 -11.28 -8.58 6.68
CA ILE A 298 -10.57 -7.34 6.36
C ILE A 298 -11.37 -6.08 6.73
N ASP A 299 -12.69 -6.24 6.90
CA ASP A 299 -13.61 -5.19 7.34
C ASP A 299 -13.91 -5.25 8.83
N PHE A 300 -13.21 -6.11 9.58
CA PHE A 300 -13.35 -6.17 11.02
C PHE A 300 -12.99 -4.81 11.64
N ASP A 301 -13.95 -4.23 12.36
CA ASP A 301 -13.78 -2.96 13.06
C ASP A 301 -13.50 -3.21 14.56
N PRO A 302 -12.27 -2.99 15.06
CA PRO A 302 -11.94 -3.17 16.46
C PRO A 302 -12.57 -2.10 17.37
N ALA A 303 -13.04 -0.97 16.83
CA ALA A 303 -13.44 0.20 17.61
C ALA A 303 -14.51 -0.11 18.67
N ALA A 304 -15.43 -1.04 18.37
CA ALA A 304 -16.49 -1.44 19.29
C ALA A 304 -15.96 -2.17 20.54
N TYR A 305 -14.81 -2.84 20.43
CA TYR A 305 -14.13 -3.51 21.53
C TYR A 305 -13.13 -2.58 22.22
N GLU A 306 -12.36 -1.80 21.46
CA GLU A 306 -11.44 -0.79 22.00
C GLU A 306 -12.17 0.21 22.91
N ALA A 307 -13.39 0.59 22.56
CA ALA A 307 -14.23 1.51 23.33
C ALA A 307 -14.70 0.98 24.69
N LYS A 308 -14.35 -0.27 25.03
CA LYS A 308 -14.72 -0.94 26.29
C LYS A 308 -13.50 -1.30 27.15
N ILE A 309 -12.28 -1.06 26.66
CA ILE A 309 -11.05 -1.40 27.39
C ILE A 309 -10.92 -0.46 28.60
N THR A 310 -11.00 -1.04 29.80
CA THR A 310 -10.82 -0.32 31.07
C THR A 310 -9.41 -0.49 31.66
N ALA A 311 -8.68 -1.54 31.26
CA ALA A 311 -7.31 -1.79 31.65
C ALA A 311 -6.35 -0.70 31.11
N PRO A 312 -5.24 -0.40 31.81
CA PRO A 312 -4.16 0.42 31.26
C PRO A 312 -3.66 -0.08 29.91
N VAL A 313 -3.38 0.84 28.98
CA VAL A 313 -2.91 0.57 27.62
C VAL A 313 -1.55 1.22 27.39
N MET A 314 -0.60 0.44 26.86
CA MET A 314 0.66 0.94 26.33
C MET A 314 0.73 0.68 24.82
N MET A 315 1.08 1.69 24.03
CA MET A 315 1.30 1.55 22.58
C MET A 315 2.76 1.78 22.23
N LEU A 316 3.34 0.87 21.46
CA LEU A 316 4.72 0.91 21.02
C LEU A 316 4.79 0.91 19.49
N TYR A 317 5.54 1.86 18.93
CA TYR A 317 5.77 1.96 17.49
C TYR A 317 7.24 2.19 17.20
N GLY A 318 7.73 1.68 16.08
CA GLY A 318 9.00 2.12 15.49
C GLY A 318 8.80 3.33 14.58
N THR A 319 9.68 4.33 14.61
CA THR A 319 9.55 5.51 13.72
C THR A 319 9.81 5.17 12.25
N ALA A 320 10.45 4.02 11.97
CA ALA A 320 10.67 3.51 10.62
C ALA A 320 9.55 2.56 10.15
N ASP A 321 8.54 2.26 10.98
CA ASP A 321 7.36 1.51 10.54
C ASP A 321 6.45 2.39 9.67
N LYS A 322 6.41 2.07 8.37
CA LYS A 322 5.57 2.77 7.39
C LYS A 322 4.21 2.10 7.18
N SER A 323 4.01 0.90 7.73
CA SER A 323 2.78 0.15 7.55
C SER A 323 1.68 0.55 8.52
N MET A 324 2.03 1.13 9.67
CA MET A 324 1.10 1.47 10.74
C MET A 324 0.79 2.98 10.78
N PRO A 325 -0.43 3.37 11.19
CA PRO A 325 -0.80 4.77 11.26
C PRO A 325 -0.25 5.36 12.56
N THR A 326 1.06 5.62 12.61
CA THR A 326 1.79 5.93 13.85
C THR A 326 1.34 7.21 14.55
N ILE A 327 0.62 8.10 13.86
CA ILE A 327 0.01 9.30 14.45
C ILE A 327 -1.51 9.10 14.64
N GLN A 328 -2.22 8.73 13.58
CA GLN A 328 -3.67 8.58 13.64
C GLN A 328 -4.10 7.46 14.59
N GLY A 329 -3.30 6.40 14.71
CA GLY A 329 -3.62 5.23 15.52
C GLY A 329 -3.74 5.55 17.01
N PRO A 330 -2.70 6.11 17.64
CA PRO A 330 -2.78 6.56 19.04
C PRO A 330 -3.91 7.57 19.31
N LEU A 331 -4.21 8.46 18.37
CA LEU A 331 -5.32 9.42 18.50
C LEU A 331 -6.69 8.72 18.49
N VAL A 332 -6.87 7.74 17.60
CA VAL A 332 -8.08 6.90 17.58
C VAL A 332 -8.19 6.11 18.87
N MET A 333 -7.13 5.44 19.31
CA MET A 333 -7.13 4.67 20.55
C MET A 333 -7.48 5.55 21.76
N ALA A 334 -6.87 6.73 21.90
CA ALA A 334 -7.19 7.67 22.97
C ALA A 334 -8.69 8.01 23.01
N LYS A 335 -9.30 8.26 21.84
CA LYS A 335 -10.73 8.54 21.70
C LYS A 335 -11.61 7.32 22.05
N GLN A 336 -11.18 6.10 21.73
CA GLN A 336 -11.94 4.90 22.11
C GLN A 336 -11.86 4.67 23.61
N LEU A 337 -10.68 4.71 24.21
CA LEU A 337 -10.49 4.52 25.66
C LEU A 337 -11.28 5.54 26.48
N GLU A 338 -11.38 6.80 26.00
CA GLU A 338 -12.18 7.83 26.67
C GLU A 338 -13.67 7.44 26.77
N LYS A 339 -14.23 6.67 25.82
CA LYS A 339 -15.62 6.17 25.91
C LYS A 339 -15.83 5.18 27.05
N ALA A 340 -14.78 4.46 27.45
CA ALA A 340 -14.78 3.60 28.63
C ALA A 340 -14.44 4.36 29.93
N GLY A 341 -14.23 5.69 29.87
CA GLY A 341 -13.68 6.47 30.98
C GLY A 341 -12.21 6.18 31.27
N ASN A 342 -11.53 5.44 30.39
CA ASN A 342 -10.14 5.05 30.55
C ASN A 342 -9.22 6.12 29.96
N ARG A 343 -8.39 6.71 30.83
CA ARG A 343 -7.39 7.71 30.43
C ARG A 343 -5.97 7.17 30.47
N ASN A 344 -5.79 5.89 30.83
CA ASN A 344 -4.50 5.24 31.06
C ASN A 344 -3.85 4.78 29.76
N LEU A 345 -3.48 5.71 28.88
CA LEU A 345 -2.76 5.48 27.63
C LEU A 345 -1.31 6.01 27.68
N THR A 346 -0.33 5.12 27.56
CA THR A 346 1.10 5.45 27.42
C THR A 346 1.57 5.11 26.00
N ILE A 347 2.34 6.00 25.36
CA ILE A 347 2.81 5.83 23.98
C ILE A 347 4.33 5.95 23.93
N ARG A 348 5.00 5.02 23.24
CA ARG A 348 6.45 5.04 23.00
C ARG A 348 6.80 4.85 21.54
N TYR A 349 7.68 5.72 21.05
CA TYR A 349 8.22 5.65 19.70
C TYR A 349 9.73 5.33 19.74
N TYR A 350 10.12 4.21 19.14
CA TYR A 350 11.52 3.80 19.10
C TYR A 350 12.16 4.27 17.79
N GLU A 351 13.12 5.18 17.93
CA GLU A 351 13.78 5.83 16.79
C GLU A 351 14.48 4.80 15.90
N GLY A 352 14.18 4.82 14.60
CA GLY A 352 14.77 3.92 13.60
C GLY A 352 14.31 2.46 13.68
N ALA A 353 13.45 2.11 14.63
CA ALA A 353 12.92 0.75 14.73
C ALA A 353 11.84 0.50 13.67
N ASP A 354 11.79 -0.73 13.17
CA ASP A 354 10.80 -1.17 12.18
C ASP A 354 9.50 -1.71 12.83
N HIS A 355 8.64 -2.33 12.02
CA HIS A 355 7.36 -2.92 12.44
C HIS A 355 7.49 -3.95 13.58
N GLY A 356 8.62 -4.66 13.67
CA GLY A 356 8.90 -5.62 14.74
C GLY A 356 9.69 -5.02 15.91
N LEU A 357 9.77 -3.69 16.00
CA LEU A 357 10.63 -2.96 16.94
C LEU A 357 12.12 -3.32 16.80
N GLN A 358 12.56 -3.66 15.58
CA GLN A 358 13.95 -3.99 15.31
C GLN A 358 14.69 -2.83 14.66
N LEU A 359 15.90 -2.58 15.15
CA LEU A 359 16.87 -1.69 14.52
C LEU A 359 17.57 -2.44 13.39
N ASN A 360 17.61 -1.83 12.21
CA ASN A 360 18.24 -2.37 11.01
C ASN A 360 17.76 -3.81 10.64
N ARG A 361 16.51 -4.16 11.00
CA ARG A 361 15.90 -5.49 10.79
C ARG A 361 16.65 -6.69 11.39
N LYS A 362 17.47 -6.43 12.41
CA LYS A 362 18.34 -7.46 13.02
C LYS A 362 18.29 -7.42 14.54
N THR A 363 18.36 -6.23 15.10
CA THR A 363 18.53 -6.06 16.54
C THR A 363 17.23 -5.58 17.16
N LEU A 364 16.58 -6.43 17.94
CA LEU A 364 15.44 -6.06 18.78
C LEU A 364 15.82 -4.86 19.67
N SER A 365 14.92 -3.89 19.78
CA SER A 365 15.09 -2.76 20.67
C SER A 365 15.08 -3.23 22.13
N GLU A 366 16.26 -3.30 22.77
CA GLU A 366 16.39 -3.58 24.20
C GLU A 366 15.67 -2.52 25.05
N ALA A 367 15.66 -1.27 24.59
CA ALA A 367 14.89 -0.20 25.23
C ALA A 367 13.40 -0.52 25.24
N ALA A 368 12.84 -1.05 24.14
CA ALA A 368 11.43 -1.41 24.10
C ALA A 368 11.07 -2.51 25.09
N MET A 369 11.92 -3.53 25.21
CA MET A 369 11.71 -4.62 26.17
C MET A 369 11.81 -4.11 27.60
N GLN A 370 12.82 -3.29 27.90
CA GLN A 370 12.97 -2.67 29.21
C GLN A 370 11.78 -1.76 29.55
N ASP A 371 11.32 -0.93 28.61
CA ASP A 371 10.25 0.05 28.86
C ASP A 371 8.91 -0.66 29.08
N VAL A 372 8.59 -1.72 28.35
CA VAL A 372 7.42 -2.56 28.63
C VAL A 372 7.53 -3.20 30.01
N SER A 373 8.69 -3.75 30.34
CA SER A 373 8.94 -4.36 31.65
C SER A 373 8.81 -3.37 32.81
N ASP A 374 9.38 -2.17 32.67
CA ASP A 374 9.29 -1.10 33.68
C ASP A 374 7.85 -0.59 33.81
N TRP A 375 7.13 -0.50 32.69
CA TRP A 375 5.72 -0.16 32.69
C TRP A 375 4.90 -1.20 33.44
N VAL A 376 5.06 -2.49 33.19
CA VAL A 376 4.31 -3.56 33.88
C VAL A 376 4.69 -3.65 35.35
N ASN A 377 5.98 -3.78 35.67
CA ASN A 377 6.46 -3.91 37.06
C ASN A 377 6.18 -2.67 37.93
N GLY A 378 5.91 -1.52 37.30
CA GLY A 378 5.56 -0.29 37.99
C GLY A 378 4.06 -0.03 38.10
N LEU A 379 3.19 -0.94 37.64
CA LEU A 379 1.74 -0.79 37.81
C LEU A 379 1.36 -0.84 39.31
N PRO A 380 0.27 -0.16 39.72
CA PRO A 380 -0.60 0.70 38.91
C PRO A 380 -0.04 2.12 38.66
N TYR A 381 1.10 2.49 39.27
CA TYR A 381 1.65 3.86 39.19
C TYR A 381 2.00 4.28 37.76
N THR A 382 2.56 3.38 36.96
CA THR A 382 2.95 3.62 35.56
C THR A 382 1.79 3.73 34.58
N ALA A 383 0.56 3.38 34.98
CA ALA A 383 -0.63 3.47 34.12
C ALA A 383 -0.92 4.89 33.65
N ASN A 384 -0.53 5.90 34.45
CA ASN A 384 -0.74 7.32 34.18
C ASN A 384 0.53 8.18 34.34
N SER A 385 1.71 7.57 34.45
CA SER A 385 2.95 8.30 34.69
C SER A 385 3.37 9.17 33.49
N GLN A 386 4.01 10.30 33.80
CA GLN A 386 4.62 11.18 32.80
C GLN A 386 6.05 10.70 32.49
N PRO A 387 6.56 10.88 31.26
CA PRO A 387 5.86 11.40 30.08
C PRO A 387 4.86 10.38 29.50
N ARG A 388 3.71 10.85 29.02
CA ARG A 388 2.68 10.01 28.40
C ARG A 388 3.07 9.62 26.99
N VAL A 389 3.69 10.53 26.25
CA VAL A 389 4.22 10.29 24.92
C VAL A 389 5.72 10.58 24.92
N ALA A 390 6.53 9.59 24.56
CA ALA A 390 7.98 9.76 24.53
C ALA A 390 8.65 8.98 23.39
N GLY A 391 9.87 9.38 23.07
CA GLY A 391 10.72 8.74 22.06
C GLY A 391 10.89 9.54 20.78
N GLY A 392 11.15 8.83 19.68
CA GLY A 392 11.39 9.40 18.36
C GLY A 392 10.16 10.09 17.76
N GLN A 393 10.37 10.99 16.81
CA GLN A 393 9.27 11.71 16.17
C GLN A 393 8.56 10.80 15.16
N PRO A 394 7.27 10.46 15.35
CA PRO A 394 6.53 9.72 14.34
C PRO A 394 6.33 10.55 13.07
N ASN A 395 6.26 9.86 11.93
CA ASN A 395 6.02 10.47 10.63
C ASN A 395 4.95 9.69 9.88
N GLN A 396 3.79 10.32 9.70
CA GLN A 396 2.69 9.83 8.90
C GLN A 396 2.27 10.97 7.96
N GLN A 397 2.43 10.78 6.64
CA GLN A 397 2.14 11.83 5.66
C GLN A 397 0.65 11.96 5.35
N TYR A 398 -0.07 10.85 5.34
CA TYR A 398 -1.47 10.78 4.95
C TYR A 398 -2.29 10.03 6.00
N GLN A 399 -3.57 10.36 6.07
CA GLN A 399 -4.53 9.61 6.87
C GLN A 399 -4.81 8.27 6.21
N ALA A 400 -4.92 7.22 7.02
CA ALA A 400 -5.61 6.01 6.61
C ALA A 400 -7.09 6.37 6.47
N GLY A 401 -7.57 6.48 5.23
CA GLY A 401 -8.96 6.81 4.90
C GLY A 401 -9.71 5.59 4.36
N ALA A 402 -11.02 5.55 4.58
CA ALA A 402 -11.87 4.46 4.08
C ALA A 402 -11.72 4.27 2.56
N VAL A 403 -11.59 3.02 2.14
CA VAL A 403 -11.52 2.65 0.73
C VAL A 403 -12.95 2.51 0.21
N GLN A 404 -13.30 3.24 -0.84
CA GLN A 404 -14.61 3.10 -1.47
C GLN A 404 -14.72 1.73 -2.16
N GLU A 405 -15.87 1.10 -2.00
CA GLU A 405 -16.21 -0.10 -2.76
C GLU A 405 -16.27 0.22 -4.25
N VAL A 406 -15.81 -0.72 -5.07
CA VAL A 406 -16.00 -0.61 -6.52
C VAL A 406 -17.48 -0.74 -6.88
N PRO A 407 -17.94 -0.09 -7.97
CA PRO A 407 -19.28 -0.35 -8.48
C PRO A 407 -19.52 -1.84 -8.69
N THR A 408 -20.71 -2.33 -8.33
CA THR A 408 -21.06 -3.77 -8.34
C THR A 408 -20.84 -4.45 -9.70
N PHE A 409 -21.01 -3.73 -10.81
CA PHE A 409 -20.77 -4.23 -12.17
C PHE A 409 -19.28 -4.31 -12.57
N LEU A 410 -18.38 -3.75 -11.75
CA LEU A 410 -16.92 -3.77 -11.90
C LEU A 410 -16.23 -4.46 -10.71
N ASN A 411 -16.96 -5.37 -10.04
CA ASN A 411 -16.36 -6.19 -9.00
C ASN A 411 -15.18 -7.03 -9.53
N GLY A 412 -14.35 -7.49 -8.61
CA GLY A 412 -13.03 -8.05 -8.91
C GLY A 412 -13.16 -9.33 -9.72
N GLU A 413 -14.20 -10.11 -9.43
CA GLU A 413 -14.58 -11.29 -10.20
C GLU A 413 -14.84 -10.95 -11.66
N MET A 414 -15.61 -9.90 -11.97
CA MET A 414 -15.90 -9.50 -13.33
C MET A 414 -14.63 -9.05 -14.06
N VAL A 415 -13.79 -8.22 -13.44
CA VAL A 415 -12.54 -7.74 -14.07
C VAL A 415 -11.59 -8.89 -14.36
N LEU A 416 -11.42 -9.82 -13.40
CA LEU A 416 -10.60 -11.01 -13.57
C LEU A 416 -11.20 -11.97 -14.62
N ALA A 417 -12.52 -12.13 -14.67
CA ALA A 417 -13.21 -12.95 -15.65
C ALA A 417 -13.06 -12.39 -17.07
N VAL A 418 -13.19 -11.07 -17.26
CA VAL A 418 -12.97 -10.40 -18.55
C VAL A 418 -11.53 -10.56 -19.01
N MET A 419 -10.56 -10.41 -18.08
CA MET A 419 -9.15 -10.64 -18.39
C MET A 419 -8.88 -12.10 -18.79
N ALA A 420 -9.40 -13.06 -18.01
CA ALA A 420 -9.24 -14.49 -18.27
C ALA A 420 -9.89 -14.90 -19.61
N ALA A 421 -11.10 -14.41 -19.89
CA ALA A 421 -11.77 -14.60 -21.17
C ALA A 421 -10.94 -14.03 -22.33
N GLY A 422 -10.37 -12.84 -22.16
CA GLY A 422 -9.46 -12.22 -23.13
C GLY A 422 -8.24 -13.10 -23.45
N ILE A 423 -7.61 -13.69 -22.43
CA ILE A 423 -6.47 -14.60 -22.56
C ILE A 423 -6.87 -15.90 -23.27
N LEU A 424 -7.98 -16.52 -22.85
CA LEU A 424 -8.48 -17.75 -23.46
C LEU A 424 -8.82 -17.55 -24.95
N LEU A 425 -9.44 -16.42 -25.29
CA LEU A 425 -9.74 -16.05 -26.67
C LEU A 425 -8.46 -15.78 -27.48
N ALA A 426 -7.40 -15.23 -26.88
CA ALA A 426 -6.11 -15.07 -27.55
C ALA A 426 -5.50 -16.44 -27.92
N GLY A 427 -5.50 -17.37 -26.96
CA GLY A 427 -5.06 -18.75 -27.17
C GLY A 427 -5.87 -19.45 -28.25
N LEU A 428 -7.21 -19.30 -28.21
CA LEU A 428 -8.11 -19.84 -29.24
C LEU A 428 -7.82 -19.23 -30.62
N ALA A 429 -7.60 -17.91 -30.72
CA ALA A 429 -7.27 -17.27 -31.99
C ALA A 429 -5.97 -17.81 -32.60
N TRP A 430 -4.94 -18.07 -31.79
CA TRP A 430 -3.71 -18.72 -32.26
C TRP A 430 -3.93 -20.18 -32.68
N LEU A 431 -4.70 -20.95 -31.88
CA LEU A 431 -5.02 -22.33 -32.22
C LEU A 431 -5.80 -22.42 -33.55
N LEU A 432 -6.83 -21.58 -33.73
CA LEU A 432 -7.60 -21.52 -34.96
C LEU A 432 -6.76 -21.10 -36.16
N GLN A 433 -5.76 -20.23 -35.96
CA GLN A 433 -4.81 -19.90 -37.02
C GLN A 433 -3.93 -21.10 -37.41
N LEU A 434 -3.43 -21.87 -36.44
CA LEU A 434 -2.66 -23.09 -36.71
C LEU A 434 -3.51 -24.11 -37.47
N VAL A 435 -4.75 -24.35 -37.05
CA VAL A 435 -5.72 -25.18 -37.79
C VAL A 435 -5.99 -24.61 -39.18
N GLY A 436 -6.09 -23.28 -39.30
CA GLY A 436 -6.25 -22.57 -40.56
C GLY A 436 -5.15 -22.81 -41.59
N LEU A 437 -3.94 -23.19 -41.15
CA LEU A 437 -2.82 -23.54 -42.03
C LEU A 437 -2.98 -24.92 -42.69
N ILE A 438 -3.83 -25.80 -42.14
CA ILE A 438 -4.10 -27.12 -42.69
C ILE A 438 -4.66 -26.96 -44.10
N ARG A 439 -4.14 -27.74 -45.05
CA ARG A 439 -4.58 -27.75 -46.44
C ARG A 439 -5.43 -28.98 -46.71
N VAL A 440 -6.59 -28.79 -47.34
CA VAL A 440 -7.49 -29.88 -47.72
C VAL A 440 -7.54 -29.99 -49.25
N GLY A 441 -6.82 -30.98 -49.79
CA GLY A 441 -6.71 -31.23 -51.23
C GLY A 441 -6.19 -30.00 -52.00
N ASN A 442 -6.74 -29.77 -53.20
CA ASN A 442 -6.36 -28.63 -54.06
C ASN A 442 -7.03 -27.29 -53.69
N ARG A 443 -7.79 -27.22 -52.59
CA ARG A 443 -8.59 -26.02 -52.23
C ARG A 443 -7.80 -24.94 -51.46
N GLY A 444 -6.52 -25.19 -51.15
CA GLY A 444 -5.67 -24.28 -50.38
C GLY A 444 -5.85 -24.41 -48.87
N PRO A 445 -5.34 -23.46 -48.07
CA PRO A 445 -5.47 -23.48 -46.60
C PRO A 445 -6.94 -23.30 -46.18
N LEU A 446 -7.31 -23.92 -45.05
CA LEU A 446 -8.65 -23.81 -44.46
C LEU A 446 -9.04 -22.36 -44.16
N ALA A 447 -8.09 -21.55 -43.68
CA ALA A 447 -8.31 -20.13 -43.43
C ALA A 447 -7.64 -19.27 -44.50
N LYS A 448 -8.40 -18.32 -45.07
CA LYS A 448 -7.88 -17.24 -45.90
C LYS A 448 -8.17 -15.92 -45.19
N CYS A 449 -7.14 -15.26 -44.68
CA CYS A 449 -7.24 -13.97 -43.99
C CYS A 449 -6.90 -12.76 -44.89
N GLY A 450 -6.86 -12.92 -46.22
CA GLY A 450 -6.57 -11.85 -47.18
C GLY A 450 -5.28 -11.05 -46.92
N GLY A 451 -4.27 -11.66 -46.28
CA GLY A 451 -3.02 -10.99 -45.91
C GLY A 451 -3.07 -10.13 -44.64
N SER A 452 -4.18 -10.15 -43.87
CA SER A 452 -4.27 -9.49 -42.55
C SER A 452 -3.64 -10.32 -41.42
N GLY A 453 -3.46 -11.63 -41.61
CA GLY A 453 -3.02 -12.56 -40.55
C GLY A 453 -1.67 -12.21 -39.90
N GLY A 454 -0.69 -11.74 -40.68
CA GLY A 454 0.59 -11.29 -40.13
C GLY A 454 0.46 -10.07 -39.22
N GLN A 455 -0.42 -9.12 -39.57
CA GLN A 455 -0.69 -7.95 -38.74
C GLN A 455 -1.53 -8.30 -37.51
N LEU A 456 -2.50 -9.22 -37.65
CA LEU A 456 -3.26 -9.79 -36.54
C LEU A 456 -2.31 -10.39 -35.50
N ASN A 457 -1.39 -11.26 -35.92
CA ASN A 457 -0.44 -11.90 -35.01
C ASN A 457 0.48 -10.92 -34.31
N ARG A 458 0.97 -9.89 -35.02
CA ARG A 458 1.75 -8.82 -34.38
C ARG A 458 0.91 -8.11 -33.33
N SER A 459 -0.31 -7.73 -33.66
CA SER A 459 -1.21 -7.03 -32.75
C SER A 459 -1.52 -7.83 -31.49
N LEU A 460 -1.88 -9.10 -31.66
CA LEU A 460 -2.18 -9.99 -30.54
C LEU A 460 -0.92 -10.25 -29.68
N ALA A 461 0.23 -10.48 -30.31
CA ALA A 461 1.49 -10.66 -29.61
C ALA A 461 1.88 -9.43 -28.78
N TRP A 462 1.80 -8.21 -29.33
CA TRP A 462 2.10 -6.99 -28.58
C TRP A 462 1.13 -6.77 -27.40
N THR A 463 -0.14 -7.11 -27.57
CA THR A 463 -1.14 -7.05 -26.48
C THR A 463 -0.77 -8.02 -25.35
N VAL A 464 -0.44 -9.28 -25.68
CA VAL A 464 -0.04 -10.29 -24.69
C VAL A 464 1.30 -9.93 -24.03
N ILE A 465 2.30 -9.49 -24.79
CA ILE A 465 3.60 -9.03 -24.27
C ILE A 465 3.41 -7.90 -23.27
N THR A 466 2.54 -6.93 -23.58
CA THR A 466 2.25 -5.81 -22.67
C THR A 466 1.68 -6.31 -21.35
N TRP A 467 0.75 -7.26 -21.38
CA TRP A 467 0.19 -7.87 -20.18
C TRP A 467 1.22 -8.63 -19.34
N VAL A 468 2.03 -9.47 -19.99
CA VAL A 468 3.10 -10.22 -19.30
C VAL A 468 4.08 -9.25 -18.64
N ALA A 469 4.50 -8.21 -19.37
CA ALA A 469 5.38 -7.18 -18.84
C ALA A 469 4.73 -6.41 -17.69
N TYR A 470 3.44 -6.07 -17.79
CA TYR A 470 2.71 -5.35 -16.75
C TYR A 470 2.59 -6.16 -15.46
N LEU A 471 2.18 -7.44 -15.56
CA LEU A 471 2.10 -8.33 -14.40
C LEU A 471 3.46 -8.54 -13.75
N TRP A 472 4.50 -8.73 -14.56
CA TRP A 472 5.88 -8.83 -14.06
C TRP A 472 6.29 -7.54 -13.33
N TYR A 473 5.98 -6.38 -13.89
CA TYR A 473 6.28 -5.08 -13.29
C TYR A 473 5.54 -4.87 -11.96
N VAL A 474 4.26 -5.25 -11.87
CA VAL A 474 3.48 -5.18 -10.62
C VAL A 474 4.09 -6.08 -9.55
N LEU A 475 4.46 -7.32 -9.89
CA LEU A 475 5.13 -8.24 -8.94
C LEU A 475 6.49 -7.71 -8.49
N LEU A 476 7.25 -7.11 -9.41
CA LEU A 476 8.54 -6.49 -9.14
C LEU A 476 8.39 -5.29 -8.18
N ILE A 477 7.42 -4.42 -8.42
CA ILE A 477 7.11 -3.31 -7.53
C ILE A 477 6.69 -3.78 -6.15
N ALA A 478 5.78 -4.76 -6.07
CA ALA A 478 5.35 -5.32 -4.79
C ALA A 478 6.55 -5.87 -4.00
N ARG A 479 7.47 -6.58 -4.68
CA ARG A 479 8.71 -7.07 -4.06
C ARG A 479 9.62 -5.93 -3.56
N ILE A 480 9.80 -4.87 -4.34
CA ILE A 480 10.65 -3.73 -3.97
C ILE A 480 10.05 -2.97 -2.79
N ALA A 481 8.75 -2.70 -2.84
CA ALA A 481 7.97 -2.07 -1.79
C ALA A 481 8.08 -2.84 -0.47
N LEU A 482 7.80 -4.15 -0.48
CA LEU A 482 7.83 -4.99 0.73
C LEU A 482 9.25 -5.18 1.30
N ASN A 483 10.29 -5.06 0.48
CA ASN A 483 11.68 -5.13 0.94
C ASN A 483 12.29 -3.75 1.27
N TYR A 484 11.55 -2.66 1.07
CA TYR A 484 11.96 -1.26 1.23
C TYR A 484 13.26 -0.95 0.47
N GLN A 485 13.40 -1.50 -0.74
CA GLN A 485 14.48 -1.12 -1.65
C GLN A 485 14.08 0.14 -2.41
N GLN A 486 15.01 1.05 -2.65
CA GLN A 486 14.79 2.23 -3.46
C GLN A 486 15.58 2.10 -4.77
N ASP A 487 14.90 1.70 -5.84
CA ASP A 487 15.45 1.72 -7.20
C ASP A 487 14.51 2.52 -8.10
N ARG A 488 14.73 3.85 -8.14
CA ARG A 488 13.89 4.76 -8.93
C ARG A 488 13.96 4.46 -10.43
N LEU A 489 15.11 3.98 -10.93
CA LEU A 489 15.27 3.68 -12.34
C LEU A 489 14.40 2.48 -12.73
N LEU A 490 14.39 1.44 -11.89
CA LEU A 490 13.53 0.29 -12.11
C LEU A 490 12.05 0.61 -11.90
N VAL A 491 11.71 1.37 -10.86
CA VAL A 491 10.32 1.73 -10.52
C VAL A 491 9.72 2.65 -11.58
N GLN A 492 10.36 3.78 -11.91
CA GLN A 492 9.82 4.76 -12.86
C GLN A 492 10.12 4.37 -14.31
N GLY A 493 11.34 3.89 -14.59
CA GLY A 493 11.72 3.43 -15.92
C GLY A 493 10.96 2.17 -16.35
N GLY A 494 10.70 1.26 -15.41
CA GLY A 494 9.82 0.10 -15.65
C GLY A 494 8.41 0.52 -16.06
N TYR A 495 7.83 1.52 -15.40
CA TYR A 495 6.52 2.04 -15.80
C TYR A 495 6.55 2.69 -17.19
N LEU A 496 7.59 3.46 -17.50
CA LEU A 496 7.75 4.06 -18.82
C LEU A 496 7.80 2.98 -19.91
N ILE A 497 8.48 1.86 -19.66
CA ILE A 497 8.48 0.70 -20.56
C ILE A 497 7.05 0.15 -20.73
N ILE A 498 6.28 -0.01 -19.64
CA ILE A 498 4.87 -0.43 -19.72
C ILE A 498 4.06 0.51 -20.61
N VAL A 499 4.19 1.82 -20.42
CA VAL A 499 3.48 2.83 -21.22
C VAL A 499 3.85 2.70 -22.70
N LEU A 500 5.14 2.57 -23.03
CA LEU A 500 5.60 2.41 -24.41
C LEU A 500 5.08 1.10 -25.05
N LEU A 501 5.05 0.01 -24.29
CA LEU A 501 4.47 -1.26 -24.73
C LEU A 501 2.97 -1.14 -24.98
N ALA A 502 2.23 -0.51 -24.07
CA ALA A 502 0.79 -0.29 -24.18
C ALA A 502 0.43 0.58 -25.40
N LEU A 503 1.15 1.69 -25.60
CA LEU A 503 1.01 2.55 -26.77
C LEU A 503 1.30 1.80 -28.08
N SER A 504 2.34 0.94 -28.07
CA SER A 504 2.69 0.08 -29.21
C SER A 504 1.62 -0.98 -29.49
N ALA A 505 1.06 -1.62 -28.46
CA ALA A 505 -0.02 -2.59 -28.60
C ALA A 505 -1.25 -1.96 -29.29
N VAL A 506 -1.66 -0.76 -28.85
CA VAL A 506 -2.77 -0.03 -29.49
C VAL A 506 -2.42 0.36 -30.93
N TRP A 507 -1.17 0.73 -31.22
CA TRP A 507 -0.74 1.02 -32.59
C TRP A 507 -0.90 -0.18 -33.51
N TRP A 508 -0.46 -1.36 -33.07
CA TRP A 508 -0.61 -2.59 -33.85
C TRP A 508 -2.08 -3.02 -33.97
N PHE A 509 -2.89 -2.81 -32.94
CA PHE A 509 -4.33 -3.04 -32.97
C PHE A 509 -5.04 -2.18 -34.00
N VAL A 510 -4.83 -0.86 -33.98
CA VAL A 510 -5.41 0.05 -34.96
C VAL A 510 -4.87 -0.24 -36.37
N SER A 511 -3.58 -0.56 -36.50
CA SER A 511 -2.99 -0.99 -37.77
C SER A 511 -3.72 -2.19 -38.37
N TRP A 512 -3.97 -3.19 -37.53
CA TRP A 512 -4.66 -4.41 -37.93
C TRP A 512 -6.12 -4.13 -38.30
N LEU A 513 -6.85 -3.28 -37.55
CA LEU A 513 -8.22 -2.92 -37.88
C LEU A 513 -8.36 -2.25 -39.25
N PHE A 514 -7.44 -1.34 -39.60
CA PHE A 514 -7.42 -0.70 -40.93
C PHE A 514 -7.20 -1.73 -42.04
N ARG A 515 -6.28 -2.68 -41.82
CA ARG A 515 -6.03 -3.76 -42.79
C ARG A 515 -7.19 -4.72 -42.89
N LEU A 516 -7.84 -5.05 -41.78
CA LEU A 516 -9.02 -5.89 -41.74
C LEU A 516 -10.18 -5.24 -42.54
N ALA A 517 -10.38 -3.94 -42.39
CA ALA A 517 -11.38 -3.19 -43.15
C ALA A 517 -11.08 -3.15 -44.65
N GLU A 518 -9.81 -3.01 -45.04
CA GLU A 518 -9.38 -3.08 -46.44
C GLU A 518 -9.67 -4.47 -47.05
N VAL A 519 -9.26 -5.53 -46.36
CA VAL A 519 -9.45 -6.92 -46.81
C VAL A 519 -10.92 -7.31 -46.88
N SER A 520 -11.73 -6.85 -45.92
CA SER A 520 -13.18 -7.11 -45.89
C SER A 520 -13.89 -6.47 -47.09
N LYS A 521 -13.50 -5.26 -47.49
CA LYS A 521 -14.05 -4.59 -48.69
C LYS A 521 -13.65 -5.29 -50.00
N GLN A 522 -12.46 -5.88 -50.04
CA GLN A 522 -11.94 -6.58 -51.22
C GLN A 522 -12.45 -8.04 -51.33
N GLY A 523 -13.26 -8.52 -50.37
CA GLY A 523 -13.74 -9.90 -50.35
C GLY A 523 -12.62 -10.95 -50.14
N GLY A 524 -11.47 -10.53 -49.61
CA GLY A 524 -10.26 -11.37 -49.55
C GLY A 524 -10.25 -12.43 -48.43
N MET A 525 -11.35 -12.55 -47.67
CA MET A 525 -11.40 -13.36 -46.46
C MET A 525 -12.55 -14.36 -46.50
N ASN A 526 -12.27 -15.64 -46.22
CA ASN A 526 -13.30 -16.68 -46.16
C ASN A 526 -13.95 -16.71 -44.76
N ALA A 527 -15.05 -17.48 -44.61
CA ALA A 527 -15.79 -17.58 -43.35
C ALA A 527 -14.89 -17.97 -42.16
N PHE A 528 -13.94 -18.89 -42.36
CA PHE A 528 -13.05 -19.31 -41.28
C PHE A 528 -12.07 -18.20 -40.87
N GLY A 529 -11.54 -17.43 -41.82
CA GLY A 529 -10.73 -16.23 -41.53
C GLY A 529 -11.52 -15.12 -40.82
N GLN A 530 -12.82 -14.99 -41.10
CA GLN A 530 -13.71 -14.07 -40.39
C GLN A 530 -13.88 -14.48 -38.92
N VAL A 531 -14.08 -15.78 -38.64
CA VAL A 531 -14.17 -16.30 -37.27
C VAL A 531 -12.89 -16.04 -36.49
N ILE A 532 -11.72 -16.34 -37.07
CA ILE A 532 -10.42 -16.04 -36.45
C ILE A 532 -10.30 -14.55 -36.10
N SER A 533 -10.68 -13.68 -37.05
CA SER A 533 -10.60 -12.23 -36.85
C SER A 533 -11.56 -11.73 -35.77
N ALA A 534 -12.77 -12.32 -35.67
CA ALA A 534 -13.74 -11.99 -34.64
C ALA A 534 -13.28 -12.41 -33.24
N VAL A 535 -12.75 -13.64 -33.10
CA VAL A 535 -12.19 -14.13 -31.83
C VAL A 535 -11.00 -13.27 -31.38
N ALA A 536 -10.09 -12.94 -32.30
CA ALA A 536 -8.95 -12.06 -32.02
C ALA A 536 -9.36 -10.62 -31.67
N LEU A 537 -10.47 -10.12 -32.25
CA LEU A 537 -11.01 -8.81 -31.95
C LEU A 537 -11.55 -8.75 -30.52
N LEU A 538 -12.39 -9.71 -30.14
CA LEU A 538 -12.96 -9.81 -28.80
C LEU A 538 -11.87 -9.94 -27.73
N SER A 539 -10.87 -10.79 -28.00
CA SER A 539 -9.70 -10.95 -27.13
C SER A 539 -8.98 -9.61 -26.89
N GLN A 540 -8.62 -8.91 -27.96
CA GLN A 540 -7.85 -7.66 -27.84
C GLN A 540 -8.67 -6.53 -27.22
N ILE A 541 -9.97 -6.43 -27.50
CA ILE A 541 -10.85 -5.47 -26.82
C ILE A 541 -10.85 -5.73 -25.32
N ALA A 542 -11.08 -6.98 -24.89
CA ALA A 542 -11.08 -7.35 -23.48
C ALA A 542 -9.73 -7.04 -22.80
N LEU A 543 -8.62 -7.43 -23.44
CA LEU A 543 -7.27 -7.24 -22.90
C LEU A 543 -6.83 -5.77 -22.87
N LEU A 544 -7.16 -4.98 -23.89
CA LEU A 544 -6.81 -3.55 -23.92
C LEU A 544 -7.68 -2.74 -22.96
N LEU A 545 -8.98 -3.04 -22.84
CA LEU A 545 -9.85 -2.40 -21.86
C LEU A 545 -9.40 -2.69 -20.43
N THR A 546 -8.99 -3.92 -20.14
CA THR A 546 -8.47 -4.27 -18.82
C THR A 546 -7.11 -3.60 -18.56
N LEU A 547 -6.20 -3.46 -19.55
CA LEU A 547 -5.00 -2.61 -19.40
C LEU A 547 -5.35 -1.15 -19.10
N GLY A 548 -6.40 -0.63 -19.75
CA GLY A 548 -6.99 0.68 -19.47
C GLY A 548 -7.45 0.80 -18.03
N TYR A 549 -8.26 -0.16 -17.58
CA TYR A 549 -8.75 -0.23 -16.20
C TYR A 549 -7.60 -0.26 -15.18
N TRP A 550 -6.48 -0.92 -15.47
CA TRP A 550 -5.33 -0.98 -14.57
C TRP A 550 -4.33 0.18 -14.74
N ASN A 551 -4.69 1.25 -15.46
CA ASN A 551 -3.85 2.43 -15.68
C ASN A 551 -2.47 2.13 -16.34
N ALA A 552 -2.41 1.17 -17.26
CA ALA A 552 -1.19 0.91 -18.03
C ALA A 552 -0.89 2.00 -19.10
N PHE A 553 -1.88 2.85 -19.38
CA PHE A 553 -1.79 3.98 -20.30
C PHE A 553 -1.49 5.29 -19.56
N PRO A 554 -0.95 6.32 -20.25
CA PRO A 554 -0.71 7.61 -19.63
C PRO A 554 -2.00 8.18 -19.02
N GLY A 555 -1.92 8.66 -17.78
CA GLY A 555 -2.99 9.45 -17.17
C GLY A 555 -3.14 10.79 -17.90
N ILE A 556 -4.37 11.29 -18.02
CA ILE A 556 -4.67 12.58 -18.68
C ILE A 556 -4.71 13.73 -17.66
N PHE A 557 -4.56 13.43 -16.36
CA PHE A 557 -4.55 14.41 -15.27
C PHE A 557 -3.62 13.96 -14.15
#